data_AF-A0A2E4QTL4-F1
#
_entry.id   AF-A0A2E4QTL4-F1
#
_cell.length_a   1.000
_cell.length_b   1.000
_cell.length_c   1.000
_cell.angle_alpha   90.00
_cell.angle_beta   90.00
_cell.angle_gamma   90.00
#
_symmetry.space_group_name_H-M   'P 1'
#
loop_
_entity.id
_entity.type
_entity.pdbx_description
1 polymer ?
#
loop_
_entity_poly.entity_id
_entity_poly.type
_entity_poly.pdbx_seq_one_letter_code
_entity_poly.pdbx_strand_id
1 'polypeptide(L)'
;MSEDQEPVSLVPVLYEPCSVELVTPSGKNLNPDNIVINNCALRVAILQLHAEIAELLGTEDFGLRVSGGFRYRDGKVHRSASNNSIVDESAEYSQHLVDEAADIVTKGVPFAVMEAARKKTPFAYGYFKLYEDGHYHVSFPRTATTKTLFERLNDRG
;
A
#
# COMPACT_ATOMS: atom_id res chain seq x y z
N MET A 1 43.61 0.55 -7.83
CA MET A 1 42.83 0.38 -9.07
C MET A 1 41.41 0.13 -8.61
N SER A 2 40.53 1.09 -8.83
CA SER A 2 39.11 1.03 -8.48
C SER A 2 38.44 0.01 -9.36
N GLU A 3 37.97 -1.09 -8.77
CA GLU A 3 37.07 -2.01 -9.46
C GLU A 3 35.72 -1.32 -9.56
N ASP A 4 35.38 -0.92 -10.79
CA ASP A 4 34.06 -0.49 -11.19
C ASP A 4 33.08 -1.65 -10.90
N GLN A 5 32.37 -1.55 -9.77
CA GLN A 5 31.23 -2.41 -9.51
C GLN A 5 30.10 -1.99 -10.45
N GLU A 6 29.84 -2.83 -11.45
CA GLU A 6 28.63 -2.71 -12.27
C GLU A 6 27.39 -2.66 -11.37
N PRO A 7 26.39 -1.80 -11.67
CA PRO A 7 25.16 -1.77 -10.91
C PRO A 7 24.47 -3.13 -11.06
N VAL A 8 24.35 -3.85 -9.94
CA VAL A 8 23.65 -5.13 -9.88
C VAL A 8 22.20 -4.86 -10.22
N SER A 9 21.84 -5.19 -11.46
CA SER A 9 20.47 -5.20 -11.97
C SER A 9 19.60 -5.98 -10.99
N LEU A 10 18.65 -5.27 -10.38
CA LEU A 10 17.63 -5.87 -9.53
C LEU A 10 16.89 -6.91 -10.36
N VAL A 11 17.11 -8.20 -10.08
CA VAL A 11 16.25 -9.26 -10.59
C VAL A 11 14.83 -8.83 -10.27
N PRO A 12 13.96 -8.57 -11.27
CA PRO A 12 12.58 -8.27 -10.99
C PRO A 12 12.06 -9.52 -10.29
N VAL A 13 11.65 -9.37 -9.03
CA VAL A 13 10.65 -10.28 -8.49
C VAL A 13 9.49 -10.12 -9.47
N LEU A 14 9.36 -11.07 -10.39
CA LEU A 14 8.32 -11.13 -11.39
C LEU A 14 7.02 -11.33 -10.62
N TYR A 15 6.50 -10.26 -10.05
CA TYR A 15 5.08 -10.17 -9.76
C TYR A 15 4.42 -10.31 -11.12
N GLU A 16 3.69 -11.40 -11.32
CA GLU A 16 2.77 -11.47 -12.45
C GLU A 16 1.95 -10.17 -12.45
N PRO A 17 1.81 -9.51 -13.60
CA PRO A 17 1.13 -8.22 -13.66
C PRO A 17 -0.27 -8.39 -13.08
N CYS A 18 -0.55 -7.64 -12.02
CA CYS A 18 -1.83 -7.73 -11.37
C CYS A 18 -2.94 -7.15 -12.26
N SER A 19 -3.85 -8.02 -12.73
CA SER A 19 -4.99 -7.62 -13.56
C SER A 19 -6.19 -7.10 -12.77
N VAL A 20 -6.15 -7.14 -11.42
CA VAL A 20 -7.22 -6.62 -10.58
C VAL A 20 -7.22 -5.09 -10.66
N GLU A 21 -8.25 -4.53 -11.28
CA GLU A 21 -8.48 -3.09 -11.25
C GLU A 21 -9.11 -2.66 -9.93
N LEU A 22 -8.77 -1.48 -9.44
CA LEU A 22 -9.37 -0.88 -8.24
C LEU A 22 -10.68 -0.17 -8.60
N VAL A 23 -11.60 -0.91 -9.20
CA VAL A 23 -12.92 -0.43 -9.62
C VAL A 23 -14.00 -1.25 -8.90
N THR A 24 -14.96 -0.57 -8.27
CA THR A 24 -16.08 -1.23 -7.56
C THR A 24 -17.06 -1.87 -8.56
N PRO A 25 -17.95 -2.78 -8.11
CA PRO A 25 -19.03 -3.30 -8.97
C PRO A 25 -19.93 -2.22 -9.58
N SER A 26 -20.07 -1.08 -8.90
CA SER A 26 -20.81 0.10 -9.39
C SER A 26 -20.02 0.97 -10.38
N GLY A 27 -18.77 0.63 -10.69
CA GLY A 27 -17.91 1.33 -11.65
C GLY A 27 -17.09 2.48 -11.06
N LYS A 28 -17.06 2.64 -9.73
CA LYS A 28 -16.28 3.69 -9.07
C LYS A 28 -14.80 3.33 -9.05
N ASN A 29 -13.97 4.18 -9.63
CA ASN A 29 -12.52 4.04 -9.59
C ASN A 29 -11.96 4.51 -8.23
N LEU A 30 -11.39 3.59 -7.46
CA LEU A 30 -10.75 3.85 -6.17
C LEU A 30 -9.27 4.25 -6.31
N ASN A 31 -8.72 4.25 -7.53
CA ASN A 31 -7.36 4.68 -7.84
C ASN A 31 -7.33 5.67 -9.02
N PRO A 32 -8.01 6.82 -8.92
CA PRO A 32 -8.06 7.80 -10.01
C PRO A 32 -6.70 8.45 -10.31
N ASP A 33 -5.79 8.45 -9.33
CA ASP A 33 -4.47 9.07 -9.42
C ASP A 33 -3.39 8.10 -9.94
N ASN A 34 -3.78 6.89 -10.38
CA ASN A 34 -2.88 5.85 -10.88
C ASN A 34 -1.74 5.48 -9.92
N ILE A 35 -2.05 5.41 -8.63
CA ILE A 35 -1.11 4.96 -7.60
C ILE A 35 -0.66 3.53 -7.91
N VAL A 36 0.65 3.31 -7.94
CA VAL A 36 1.26 2.02 -8.23
C VAL A 36 1.08 1.10 -7.02
N ILE A 37 0.37 -0.01 -7.25
CA ILE A 37 0.23 -1.15 -6.33
C ILE A 37 0.37 -2.40 -7.21
N ASN A 38 1.44 -3.16 -7.10
CA ASN A 38 1.67 -4.38 -7.89
C ASN A 38 1.07 -5.62 -7.22
N ASN A 39 0.86 -5.58 -5.90
CA ASN A 39 0.35 -6.69 -5.10
C ASN A 39 -1.16 -6.86 -5.29
N CYS A 40 -1.56 -7.93 -5.98
CA CYS A 40 -2.96 -8.27 -6.20
C CYS A 40 -3.74 -8.49 -4.91
N ALA A 41 -3.15 -9.14 -3.90
CA ALA A 41 -3.83 -9.35 -2.64
C ALA A 41 -4.18 -8.00 -2.00
N LEU A 42 -3.27 -7.03 -2.06
CA LEU A 42 -3.49 -5.67 -1.55
C LEU A 42 -4.64 -4.97 -2.30
N ARG A 43 -4.66 -5.07 -3.64
CA ARG A 43 -5.78 -4.50 -4.42
C ARG A 43 -7.13 -5.13 -4.06
N VAL A 44 -7.19 -6.45 -3.94
CA VAL A 44 -8.40 -7.17 -3.52
C VAL A 44 -8.83 -6.75 -2.11
N ALA A 45 -7.88 -6.60 -1.18
CA ALA A 45 -8.18 -6.16 0.19
C ALA A 45 -8.73 -4.72 0.24
N ILE A 46 -8.28 -3.83 -0.64
CA ILE A 46 -8.81 -2.47 -0.76
C ILE A 46 -10.26 -2.50 -1.28
N LEU A 47 -10.56 -3.33 -2.28
CA LEU A 47 -11.93 -3.51 -2.79
C LEU A 47 -12.85 -4.08 -1.70
N GLN A 48 -12.38 -5.07 -0.95
CA GLN A 48 -13.09 -5.63 0.20
C GLN A 48 -13.35 -4.56 1.26
N LEU A 49 -12.36 -3.72 1.57
CA LEU A 49 -12.53 -2.63 2.53
C LEU A 49 -13.62 -1.64 2.09
N HIS A 50 -13.66 -1.28 0.81
CA HIS A 50 -14.75 -0.45 0.27
C HIS A 50 -16.11 -1.13 0.45
N ALA A 51 -16.22 -2.42 0.09
CA ALA A 51 -17.47 -3.17 0.23
C ALA A 51 -17.96 -3.23 1.69
N GLU A 52 -17.05 -3.45 2.64
CA GLU A 52 -17.39 -3.49 4.06
C GLU A 52 -17.82 -2.13 4.62
N ILE A 53 -17.21 -1.03 4.15
CA ILE A 53 -17.67 0.32 4.49
C ILE A 53 -19.07 0.55 3.93
N ALA A 54 -19.32 0.15 2.68
CA ALA A 54 -20.62 0.31 2.05
C ALA A 54 -21.72 -0.48 2.77
N GLU A 55 -21.41 -1.71 3.19
CA GLU A 55 -22.32 -2.54 3.99
C GLU A 55 -22.66 -1.85 5.32
N LEU A 56 -21.66 -1.36 6.04
CA LEU A 56 -21.86 -0.72 7.34
C LEU A 56 -22.60 0.62 7.26
N LEU A 57 -22.44 1.36 6.16
CA LEU A 57 -23.17 2.63 5.93
C LEU A 57 -24.53 2.41 5.29
N GLY A 58 -24.78 1.26 4.67
CA GLY A 58 -25.97 1.00 3.85
C GLY A 58 -26.00 1.80 2.53
N THR A 59 -24.85 2.32 2.08
CA THR A 59 -24.73 3.13 0.86
C THR A 59 -23.31 3.14 0.31
N GLU A 60 -23.15 3.37 -1.00
CA GLU A 60 -21.85 3.62 -1.64
C GLU A 60 -21.54 5.12 -1.84
N ASP A 61 -22.43 6.01 -1.38
CA ASP A 61 -22.30 7.47 -1.46
C ASP A 61 -21.32 8.02 -0.39
N PHE A 62 -20.06 7.59 -0.51
CA PHE A 62 -18.93 8.08 0.26
C PHE A 62 -17.70 8.18 -0.64
N GLY A 63 -16.66 8.90 -0.23
CA GLY A 63 -15.37 8.91 -0.92
C GLY A 63 -14.43 7.88 -0.32
N LEU A 64 -13.80 7.06 -1.16
CA LEU A 64 -12.61 6.28 -0.81
C LEU A 64 -11.70 6.29 -2.03
N ARG A 65 -10.44 6.67 -1.84
CA ARG A 65 -9.41 6.58 -2.87
C ARG A 65 -8.06 6.21 -2.26
N VAL A 66 -7.25 5.50 -3.02
CA VAL A 66 -5.84 5.27 -2.72
C VAL A 66 -5.05 6.55 -2.96
N SER A 67 -4.23 6.95 -2.00
CA SER A 67 -3.34 8.11 -2.07
C SER A 67 -1.85 7.73 -2.01
N GLY A 68 -1.53 6.50 -1.63
CA GLY A 68 -0.15 6.00 -1.53
C GLY A 68 -0.09 4.49 -1.67
N GLY A 69 0.99 3.99 -2.26
CA GLY A 69 1.15 2.57 -2.61
C GLY A 69 2.62 2.17 -2.56
N PHE A 70 3.08 1.43 -3.56
CA PHE A 70 4.43 0.91 -3.63
C PHE A 70 5.47 2.04 -3.53
N ARG A 71 6.51 1.80 -2.72
CA ARG A 71 7.68 2.66 -2.58
C ARG A 71 8.93 1.83 -2.87
N TYR A 72 10.00 2.47 -3.31
CA TYR A 72 11.28 1.80 -3.50
C TYR A 72 12.41 2.60 -2.86
N ARG A 73 13.53 1.93 -2.57
CA ARG A 73 14.72 2.57 -2.03
C ARG A 73 15.57 3.17 -3.16
N ASP A 74 15.94 4.42 -2.99
CA ASP A 74 16.93 5.11 -3.81
C ASP A 74 18.03 5.64 -2.88
N GLY A 75 19.10 4.85 -2.70
CA GLY A 75 20.11 5.10 -1.67
C GLY A 75 19.51 5.13 -0.27
N LYS A 76 19.64 6.27 0.41
CA LYS A 76 19.14 6.48 1.80
C LYS A 76 17.71 6.98 1.88
N VAL A 77 17.06 7.27 0.74
CA VAL A 77 15.69 7.80 0.71
C VAL A 77 14.71 6.78 0.16
N HIS A 78 13.44 6.93 0.52
CA HIS A 78 12.35 6.18 -0.08
C HIS A 78 11.64 7.05 -1.10
N ARG A 79 11.27 6.47 -2.24
CA ARG A 79 10.54 7.16 -3.30
C ARG A 79 9.22 6.46 -3.59
N SER A 80 8.21 7.25 -3.94
CA SER A 80 6.95 6.74 -4.48
C SER A 80 7.19 6.16 -5.87
N ALA A 81 6.76 4.92 -6.10
CA ALA A 81 6.82 4.32 -7.43
C ALA A 81 5.85 4.98 -8.43
N SER A 82 4.87 5.75 -7.95
CA SER A 82 3.82 6.34 -8.80
C SER A 82 4.27 7.62 -9.50
N ASN A 83 5.13 8.41 -8.85
CA ASN A 83 5.52 9.75 -9.34
C ASN A 83 6.98 10.11 -9.04
N ASN A 84 7.78 9.17 -8.53
CA ASN A 84 9.18 9.34 -8.20
C ASN A 84 9.50 10.37 -7.10
N SER A 85 8.49 10.90 -6.40
CA SER A 85 8.70 11.87 -5.33
C SER A 85 9.39 11.21 -4.13
N ILE A 86 10.24 11.97 -3.44
CA ILE A 86 10.81 11.54 -2.16
C ILE A 86 9.68 11.48 -1.14
N VAL A 87 9.71 10.44 -0.31
CA VAL A 87 8.79 10.28 0.82
C VAL A 87 9.59 10.49 2.09
N ASP A 88 9.48 11.70 2.63
CA ASP A 88 10.14 12.10 3.86
C ASP A 88 9.67 11.24 5.03
N GLU A 89 10.56 11.05 6.01
CA GLU A 89 10.29 10.31 7.26
C GLU A 89 9.80 8.86 7.07
N SER A 90 9.98 8.30 5.88
CA SER A 90 9.58 6.92 5.60
C SER A 90 10.44 5.96 6.43
N ALA A 91 9.80 5.18 7.30
CA ALA A 91 10.49 4.22 8.15
C ALA A 91 11.32 3.24 7.31
N GLU A 92 12.54 2.96 7.75
CA GLU A 92 13.50 2.07 7.08
C GLU A 92 12.84 0.75 6.65
N TYR A 93 12.08 0.13 7.54
CA TYR A 93 11.36 -1.12 7.28
C TYR A 93 9.88 -0.88 6.97
N SER A 94 9.58 0.03 6.05
CA SER A 94 8.20 0.35 5.65
C SER A 94 7.59 -0.78 4.81
N GLN A 95 6.35 -1.18 5.12
CA GLN A 95 5.62 -2.18 4.33
C GLN A 95 5.27 -1.72 2.91
N HIS A 96 5.37 -0.42 2.63
CA HIS A 96 5.30 0.07 1.26
C HIS A 96 6.46 -0.39 0.39
N LEU A 97 7.63 -0.71 0.97
CA LEU A 97 8.81 -1.19 0.22
C LEU A 97 8.66 -2.61 -0.32
N VAL A 98 7.68 -3.34 0.20
CA VAL A 98 7.36 -4.72 -0.16
C VAL A 98 5.94 -4.82 -0.71
N ASP A 99 5.32 -3.68 -0.99
CA ASP A 99 3.99 -3.56 -1.57
C ASP A 99 2.90 -4.29 -0.76
N GLU A 100 3.00 -4.22 0.56
CA GLU A 100 2.03 -4.80 1.50
C GLU A 100 1.26 -3.72 2.28
N ALA A 101 1.41 -2.45 1.89
CA ALA A 101 0.72 -1.32 2.51
C ALA A 101 0.22 -0.31 1.48
N ALA A 102 -0.88 0.35 1.83
CA ALA A 102 -1.48 1.43 1.06
C ALA A 102 -1.92 2.56 1.99
N ASP A 103 -1.89 3.78 1.45
CA ASP A 103 -2.46 4.96 2.10
C ASP A 103 -3.81 5.27 1.42
N ILE A 104 -4.84 5.52 2.21
CA ILE A 104 -6.24 5.66 1.77
C ILE A 104 -6.82 6.96 2.33
N VAL A 105 -7.44 7.76 1.48
CA VAL A 105 -8.22 8.94 1.87
C VAL A 105 -9.70 8.62 1.75
N THR A 106 -10.48 8.96 2.78
CA THR A 106 -11.93 8.79 2.78
C THR A 106 -12.66 10.12 2.99
N LYS A 107 -13.87 10.24 2.43
CA LYS A 107 -14.79 11.36 2.67
C LYS A 107 -16.16 10.81 3.06
N GLY A 108 -16.76 11.31 4.13
CA GLY A 108 -18.07 10.84 4.60
C GLY A 108 -18.03 9.46 5.29
N VAL A 109 -16.84 8.93 5.59
CA VAL A 109 -16.66 7.67 6.34
C VAL A 109 -16.20 8.01 7.76
N PRO A 110 -17.03 7.78 8.79
CA PRO A 110 -16.62 7.95 10.19
C PRO A 110 -15.48 7.01 10.55
N PHE A 111 -14.57 7.44 11.43
CA PHE A 111 -13.44 6.62 11.90
C PHE A 111 -13.90 5.25 12.43
N ALA A 112 -14.98 5.20 13.22
CA ALA A 112 -15.53 3.96 13.76
C ALA A 112 -15.98 2.97 12.68
N VAL A 113 -16.51 3.48 11.55
CA VAL A 113 -16.91 2.65 10.40
C VAL A 113 -15.67 2.11 9.69
N MET A 114 -14.67 2.96 9.43
CA MET A 114 -13.40 2.52 8.86
C MET A 114 -12.73 1.45 9.73
N GLU A 115 -12.72 1.65 11.05
CA GLU A 115 -12.13 0.70 12.00
C GLU A 115 -12.91 -0.63 12.06
N ALA A 116 -14.24 -0.58 12.00
CA ALA A 116 -15.07 -1.78 11.95
C ALA A 116 -14.90 -2.54 10.63
N ALA A 117 -14.90 -1.82 9.51
CA ALA A 117 -14.74 -2.40 8.17
C ALA A 117 -13.39 -3.11 8.03
N ARG A 118 -12.27 -2.47 8.43
CA ARG A 118 -10.95 -3.10 8.31
C ARG A 118 -10.82 -4.41 9.09
N LYS A 119 -11.58 -4.59 10.18
CA LYS A 119 -11.53 -5.81 11.01
C LYS A 119 -12.13 -7.02 10.30
N LYS A 120 -12.90 -6.80 9.23
CA LYS A 120 -13.46 -7.83 8.37
C LYS A 120 -12.62 -8.13 7.12
N THR A 121 -11.50 -7.44 6.94
CA THR A 121 -10.60 -7.64 5.79
C THR A 121 -9.24 -8.20 6.24
N PRO A 122 -8.34 -8.55 5.31
CA PRO A 122 -6.97 -8.94 5.68
C PRO A 122 -6.18 -7.87 6.44
N PHE A 123 -6.65 -6.62 6.48
CA PHE A 123 -6.06 -5.54 7.29
C PHE A 123 -6.35 -5.66 8.79
N ALA A 124 -7.20 -6.61 9.22
CA ALA A 124 -7.58 -6.79 10.62
C ALA A 124 -6.35 -6.96 11.55
N TYR A 125 -5.34 -7.67 11.07
CA TYR A 125 -4.14 -8.06 11.82
C TYR A 125 -2.89 -7.25 11.44
N GLY A 126 -3.01 -6.33 10.50
CA GLY A 126 -1.90 -5.48 10.07
C GLY A 126 -1.83 -4.16 10.83
N TYR A 127 -0.93 -3.29 10.37
CA TYR A 127 -0.80 -1.96 10.93
C TYR A 127 -1.89 -1.05 10.36
N PHE A 128 -2.54 -0.29 11.24
CA PHE A 128 -3.59 0.64 10.89
C PHE A 128 -3.40 1.93 11.67
N LYS A 129 -3.35 3.06 10.97
CA LYS A 129 -3.21 4.39 11.59
C LYS A 129 -3.88 5.46 10.73
N LEU A 130 -4.57 6.39 11.38
CA LEU A 130 -4.97 7.67 10.79
C LEU A 130 -3.88 8.71 11.06
N TYR A 131 -3.42 9.39 10.02
CA TYR A 131 -2.45 10.49 10.10
C TYR A 131 -3.13 11.86 10.13
N GLU A 132 -2.37 12.88 10.52
CA GLU A 132 -2.87 14.25 10.73
C GLU A 132 -3.39 14.91 9.44
N ASP A 133 -2.84 14.53 8.29
CA ASP A 133 -3.28 14.95 6.96
C ASP A 133 -4.55 14.21 6.47
N GLY A 134 -5.10 13.33 7.31
CA GLY A 134 -6.40 12.68 7.10
C GLY A 134 -6.35 11.40 6.27
N HIS A 135 -5.18 10.89 5.92
CA HIS A 135 -5.09 9.56 5.30
C HIS A 135 -4.97 8.44 6.34
N TYR A 136 -5.52 7.29 5.99
CA TYR A 136 -5.34 6.03 6.70
C TYR A 136 -4.24 5.23 6.05
N HIS A 137 -3.24 4.84 6.83
CA HIS A 137 -2.34 3.77 6.45
C HIS A 137 -2.97 2.43 6.82
N VAL A 138 -3.02 1.51 5.86
CA VAL A 138 -3.42 0.11 6.05
C VAL A 138 -2.33 -0.80 5.53
N SER A 139 -2.05 -1.89 6.25
CA SER A 139 -1.11 -2.90 5.79
C SER A 139 -1.57 -4.30 6.14
N PHE A 140 -0.96 -5.30 5.51
CA PHE A 140 -1.04 -6.69 5.97
C PHE A 140 -0.23 -6.91 7.25
N PRO A 141 -0.48 -7.98 8.01
CA PRO A 141 0.44 -8.36 9.09
C PRO A 141 1.84 -8.60 8.52
N ARG A 142 2.88 -8.09 9.20
CA ARG A 142 4.26 -8.42 8.85
C ARG A 142 4.48 -9.91 9.02
N THR A 143 4.88 -10.60 7.97
CA THR A 143 5.24 -12.01 8.04
C THR A 143 6.72 -12.20 8.34
N ALA A 144 7.13 -13.40 8.77
CA ALA A 144 8.54 -13.76 8.90
C ALA A 144 9.29 -13.60 7.55
N THR A 145 8.62 -13.90 6.43
CA THR A 145 9.14 -13.69 5.08
C THR A 145 9.38 -12.22 4.77
N THR A 146 8.45 -11.34 5.16
CA THR A 146 8.61 -9.89 5.01
C THR A 146 9.82 -9.39 5.81
N LYS A 147 10.03 -9.94 7.02
CA LYS A 147 11.20 -9.64 7.86
C LYS A 147 12.52 -10.08 7.20
N THR A 148 12.59 -11.31 6.67
CA THR A 148 13.78 -11.77 5.93
C THR A 148 14.04 -10.98 4.65
N LEU A 149 12.98 -10.51 3.97
CA LEU A 149 13.13 -9.63 2.80
C LEU A 149 13.75 -8.29 3.19
N PHE A 150 13.31 -7.71 4.32
CA PHE A 150 13.90 -6.49 4.87
C PHE A 150 15.37 -6.68 5.28
N GLU A 151 15.72 -7.81 5.90
CA GLU A 151 17.11 -8.15 6.25
C GLU A 151 17.99 -8.24 4.98
N ARG A 152 17.50 -8.90 3.93
CA ARG A 152 18.21 -9.01 2.63
C ARG A 152 18.34 -7.69 1.87
N LEU A 153 17.42 -6.74 2.07
CA LEU A 153 17.51 -5.40 1.50
C LEU A 153 18.57 -4.55 2.22
N ASN A 154 18.92 -4.88 3.46
CA ASN A 154 19.87 -4.13 4.28
C ASN A 154 21.30 -4.65 4.24
N ASP A 155 21.52 -5.94 4.01
CA ASP A 155 22.88 -6.53 3.84
C ASP A 155 23.61 -6.07 2.55
N ARG A 156 23.01 -5.15 1.78
CA ARG A 156 23.54 -4.62 0.52
C ARG A 156 23.86 -3.11 0.58
N GLY A 157 23.79 -2.51 1.77
CA GLY A 157 24.11 -1.11 2.05
C GLY A 157 25.56 -0.89 2.47
#